data_AF-A0A941AIY5-F1
#
_entry.id   AF-A0A941AIY5-F1
#
_cell.length_a   1.000
_cell.length_b   1.000
_cell.length_c   1.000
_cell.angle_alpha   90.00
_cell.angle_beta   90.00
_cell.angle_gamma   90.00
#
_symmetry.space_group_name_H-M   'P 1'
#
loop_
_entity.id
_entity.type
_entity.pdbx_description
1 polymer ?
#
loop_
_entity_poly.entity_id
_entity_poly.type
_entity_poly.pdbx_seq_one_letter_code
_entity_poly.pdbx_strand_id
1 'polypeptide(L)'
;MKQVFGGGGAGEESGGLFGMTMEHVFSEVWSRDTLSDRERRLLLLGLLVGEGLDDVIELHLDTALRAGELTPDELRETVVFLTLYAGWPRAAKLSGQVEELIARHTGT
;
A
#
# COMPACT_ATOMS: atom_id res chain seq x y z
N MET A 1 -0.32 -3.23 15.73
CA MET A 1 0.68 -2.99 14.68
C MET A 1 2.04 -3.51 15.11
N LYS A 2 2.29 -4.82 14.98
CA LYS A 2 3.62 -5.39 15.19
C LYS A 2 3.93 -6.25 13.96
N GLN A 3 4.97 -5.88 13.25
CA GLN A 3 5.50 -6.52 12.03
C GLN A 3 4.65 -6.42 10.76
N VAL A 4 4.84 -5.33 10.02
CA VAL A 4 4.46 -5.26 8.58
C VAL A 4 5.65 -4.86 7.70
N PHE A 5 6.74 -4.32 8.26
CA PHE A 5 7.94 -3.99 7.49
C PHE A 5 9.06 -5.00 7.74
N GLY A 6 8.98 -6.14 7.04
CA GLY A 6 10.02 -7.17 7.01
C GLY A 6 10.92 -7.05 5.77
N GLY A 7 12.04 -6.35 5.93
CA GLY A 7 13.34 -6.70 5.34
C GLY A 7 13.60 -6.47 3.84
N GLY A 8 14.33 -5.39 3.53
CA GLY A 8 15.05 -5.25 2.27
C GLY A 8 15.68 -3.87 2.04
N GLY A 9 16.88 -3.63 2.58
CA GLY A 9 17.81 -2.64 2.03
C GLY A 9 17.85 -1.22 2.63
N ALA A 10 18.05 -1.06 3.94
CA ALA A 10 18.60 0.17 4.55
C ALA A 10 19.16 -0.17 5.95
N GLY A 11 20.29 -0.86 5.97
CA GLY A 11 20.79 -1.59 7.15
C GLY A 11 21.45 -0.76 8.26
N GLU A 12 21.61 0.56 8.14
CA GLU A 12 22.32 1.36 9.18
C GLU A 12 21.61 2.65 9.62
N GLU A 13 20.65 3.20 8.87
CA GLU A 13 20.01 4.49 9.22
C GLU A 13 18.69 4.35 9.99
N SER A 14 18.08 3.16 10.01
CA SER A 14 16.79 2.90 10.66
C SER A 14 16.88 2.78 12.19
N GLY A 15 18.06 2.51 12.75
CA GLY A 15 18.27 2.41 14.20
C GLY A 15 18.63 3.74 14.90
N GLY A 16 18.95 4.78 14.13
CA GLY A 16 19.31 6.10 14.66
C GLY A 16 18.10 6.94 15.08
N LEU A 17 18.36 8.12 15.67
CA LEU A 17 17.32 9.09 16.03
C LEU A 17 16.37 9.39 14.86
N PHE A 18 16.89 9.44 13.63
CA PHE A 18 16.11 9.65 12.42
C PHE A 18 15.06 8.55 12.18
N GLY A 19 15.44 7.27 12.31
CA GLY A 19 14.52 6.15 12.17
C GLY A 19 13.40 6.17 13.21
N MET A 20 13.73 6.46 14.48
CA MET A 20 12.74 6.63 15.55
C MET A 20 11.78 7.81 15.27
N THR A 21 12.28 8.93 14.75
CA THR A 21 11.42 10.07 14.41
C THR A 21 10.50 9.78 13.23
N MET A 22 10.98 9.06 12.21
CA MET A 22 10.15 8.69 11.06
C MET A 22 9.05 7.71 11.47
N GLU A 23 9.39 6.67 12.24
CA GLU A 23 8.39 5.73 12.77
C GLU A 23 7.35 6.44 13.63
N HIS A 24 7.78 7.40 14.47
CA HIS A 24 6.88 8.21 15.28
C HIS A 24 5.92 9.05 14.41
N VAL A 25 6.43 9.75 13.39
CA VAL A 25 5.61 10.58 12.49
C VAL A 25 4.60 9.74 11.72
N PHE A 26 5.02 8.56 11.20
CA PHE A 26 4.09 7.65 10.54
C PHE A 26 3.01 7.16 11.51
N SER A 27 3.39 6.72 12.71
CA SER A 27 2.44 6.28 13.73
C SER A 27 1.47 7.38 14.13
N GLU A 28 1.95 8.61 14.28
CA GLU A 28 1.11 9.75 14.65
C GLU A 28 0.07 10.01 13.56
N VAL A 29 0.48 10.12 12.30
CA VAL A 29 -0.44 10.43 11.18
C VAL A 29 -1.49 9.34 10.99
N TRP A 30 -1.10 8.06 11.05
CA TRP A 30 -2.02 6.94 10.90
C TRP A 30 -2.92 6.72 12.13
N SER A 31 -2.53 7.20 13.32
CA SER A 31 -3.36 7.10 14.52
C SER A 31 -4.52 8.09 14.59
N ARG A 32 -4.57 9.09 13.68
CA ARG A 32 -5.62 10.11 13.68
C ARG A 32 -6.95 9.52 13.20
N ASP A 33 -8.05 9.94 13.80
CA ASP A 33 -9.39 9.36 13.60
C ASP A 33 -10.24 10.06 12.52
N THR A 34 -9.75 11.16 11.93
CA THR A 34 -10.52 11.95 10.96
C THR A 34 -10.75 11.23 9.63
N LEU A 35 -9.79 10.40 9.21
CA LEU A 35 -9.95 9.45 8.12
C LEU A 35 -9.76 8.05 8.71
N SER A 36 -10.41 7.05 8.13
CA SER A 36 -10.13 5.65 8.38
C SER A 36 -8.84 5.21 7.70
N ASP A 37 -8.24 4.12 8.19
CA ASP A 37 -7.06 3.51 7.55
C ASP A 37 -7.36 3.11 6.10
N ARG A 38 -8.57 2.63 5.84
CA ARG A 38 -9.08 2.36 4.49
C ARG A 38 -9.03 3.59 3.59
N GLU A 39 -9.57 4.73 4.04
CA GLU A 39 -9.57 5.96 3.25
C GLU A 39 -8.15 6.45 2.97
N ARG A 40 -7.27 6.41 3.98
CA ARG A 40 -5.84 6.73 3.80
C ARG A 40 -5.17 5.79 2.82
N ARG A 41 -5.48 4.49 2.88
CA ARG A 41 -4.93 3.49 1.98
C ARG A 41 -5.31 3.77 0.53
N LEU A 42 -6.57 4.08 0.26
CA LEU A 42 -7.04 4.42 -1.08
C LEU A 42 -6.34 5.68 -1.62
N LEU A 43 -6.20 6.73 -0.80
CA LEU A 43 -5.48 7.94 -1.16
C LEU A 43 -4.01 7.65 -1.49
N LEU A 44 -3.33 6.89 -0.64
CA LEU A 44 -1.93 6.53 -0.82
C LEU A 44 -1.71 5.67 -2.06
N LEU A 45 -2.54 4.64 -2.28
CA LEU A 45 -2.46 3.80 -3.47
C LEU A 45 -2.66 4.63 -4.75
N GLY A 46 -3.64 5.54 -4.77
CA GLY A 46 -3.86 6.43 -5.90
C GLY A 46 -2.63 7.30 -6.22
N LEU A 47 -2.00 7.88 -5.20
CA LEU A 47 -0.76 8.66 -5.35
C LEU A 47 0.39 7.79 -5.88
N LEU A 48 0.61 6.62 -5.29
CA LEU A 48 1.72 5.74 -5.68
C LEU A 48 1.58 5.24 -7.12
N VAL A 49 0.36 4.88 -7.53
CA VAL A 49 0.07 4.50 -8.93
C VAL A 49 0.27 5.71 -9.86
N GLY A 50 -0.15 6.90 -9.43
CA GLY A 50 0.08 8.17 -10.13
C GLY A 50 1.56 8.55 -10.28
N GLU A 51 2.44 8.08 -9.40
CA GLU A 51 3.89 8.28 -9.49
C GLU A 51 4.61 7.09 -10.17
N GLY A 52 3.99 5.92 -10.24
CA GLY A 52 4.59 4.69 -10.78
C GLY A 52 5.61 4.06 -9.82
N LEU A 53 5.35 4.14 -8.51
CA LEU A 53 6.23 3.61 -7.46
C LEU A 53 5.88 2.15 -7.13
N ASP A 54 6.09 1.26 -8.11
CA ASP A 54 5.55 -0.11 -8.10
C ASP A 54 5.96 -0.97 -6.90
N ASP A 55 7.22 -0.90 -6.45
CA ASP A 55 7.70 -1.66 -5.29
C ASP A 55 6.94 -1.26 -4.00
N VAL A 56 6.58 0.02 -3.89
CA VAL A 56 5.86 0.57 -2.73
C VAL A 56 4.36 0.24 -2.82
N ILE A 57 3.81 0.18 -4.04
CA ILE A 57 2.42 -0.23 -4.28
C ILE A 57 2.19 -1.64 -3.74
N GLU A 58 3.06 -2.60 -4.07
CA GLU A 58 2.90 -4.00 -3.64
C GLU A 58 2.85 -4.16 -2.13
N LEU A 59 3.71 -3.43 -1.40
CA LEU A 59 3.73 -3.41 0.06
C LEU A 59 2.40 -2.92 0.64
N HIS A 60 1.83 -1.87 0.08
CA HIS A 60 0.56 -1.33 0.56
C HIS A 60 -0.65 -2.16 0.16
N LEU A 61 -0.62 -2.82 -1.00
CA LEU A 61 -1.67 -3.76 -1.39
C LEU A 61 -1.72 -4.96 -0.44
N ASP A 62 -0.56 -5.58 -0.14
CA ASP A 62 -0.47 -6.70 0.82
C ASP A 62 -0.94 -6.28 2.22
N THR A 63 -0.49 -5.11 2.69
CA THR A 63 -0.94 -4.57 3.98
C THR A 63 -2.46 -4.36 4.01
N ALA A 64 -3.04 -3.75 2.98
CA ALA A 64 -4.46 -3.44 2.90
C ALA A 64 -5.33 -4.71 2.97
N LEU A 65 -4.91 -5.76 2.26
CA LEU A 65 -5.65 -7.01 2.21
C LEU A 65 -5.54 -7.78 3.53
N ARG A 66 -4.33 -7.90 4.11
CA ARG A 66 -4.11 -8.58 5.40
C ARG A 66 -4.79 -7.89 6.57
N ALA A 67 -4.81 -6.56 6.56
CA ALA A 67 -5.48 -5.76 7.58
C ALA A 67 -7.01 -5.72 7.40
N GLY A 68 -7.53 -6.23 6.28
CA GLY A 68 -8.97 -6.19 5.96
C GLY A 68 -9.48 -4.78 5.64
N GLU A 69 -8.59 -3.84 5.28
CA GLU A 69 -8.95 -2.48 4.91
C GLU A 69 -9.66 -2.46 3.54
N LEU A 70 -9.23 -3.33 2.63
CA LEU A 70 -9.75 -3.50 1.28
C LEU A 70 -9.96 -4.98 0.96
N THR A 71 -11.07 -5.28 0.30
CA THR A 71 -11.37 -6.62 -0.25
C THR A 71 -10.76 -6.82 -1.64
N PRO A 72 -10.63 -8.07 -2.11
CA PRO A 72 -10.20 -8.36 -3.48
C PRO A 72 -11.00 -7.61 -4.55
N ASP A 73 -12.31 -7.50 -4.39
CA ASP A 73 -13.18 -6.84 -5.35
C ASP A 73 -13.00 -5.32 -5.35
N GLU A 74 -12.73 -4.73 -4.19
CA GLU A 74 -12.43 -3.29 -4.09
C GLU A 74 -11.05 -2.93 -4.66
N LEU A 75 -10.07 -3.84 -4.57
CA LEU A 75 -8.79 -3.69 -5.26
C LEU A 75 -8.97 -3.71 -6.79
N ARG A 76 -9.80 -4.62 -7.30
CA ARG A 76 -10.15 -4.67 -8.73
C ARG A 76 -10.88 -3.40 -9.17
N GLU A 77 -11.83 -2.91 -8.38
CA GLU A 77 -12.54 -1.66 -8.68
C GLU A 77 -11.58 -0.45 -8.68
N THR A 78 -10.58 -0.45 -7.79
CA THR A 78 -9.53 0.58 -7.77
C THR A 78 -8.74 0.59 -9.09
N VAL A 79 -8.44 -0.58 -9.66
CA VAL A 79 -7.78 -0.69 -10.98
C VAL A 79 -8.65 -0.07 -12.08
N VAL A 80 -9.96 -0.37 -12.07
CA VAL A 80 -10.91 0.20 -13.04
C VAL A 80 -10.92 1.73 -12.94
N PHE A 81 -11.04 2.28 -11.73
CA PHE A 81 -11.04 3.73 -11.51
C PHE A 81 -9.73 4.39 -11.96
N LEU A 82 -8.58 3.82 -11.57
CA LEU A 82 -7.27 4.38 -11.90
C LEU A 82 -6.89 4.23 -13.37
N THR A 83 -7.56 3.36 -14.12
CA THR A 83 -7.42 3.32 -15.59
C THR A 83 -7.77 4.68 -16.22
N LEU A 84 -8.77 5.39 -15.68
CA LEU A 84 -9.18 6.70 -16.17
C LEU A 84 -8.24 7.83 -15.72
N TYR A 85 -7.77 7.78 -14.46
CA TYR A 85 -7.06 8.91 -13.85
C TYR A 85 -5.53 8.78 -13.85
N ALA A 86 -4.99 7.56 -13.83
CA ALA A 86 -3.56 7.28 -13.91
C ALA A 86 -3.12 6.75 -15.29
N GLY A 87 -4.09 6.47 -16.17
CA GLY A 87 -3.88 6.01 -17.53
C GLY A 87 -3.67 4.50 -17.65
N TRP A 88 -3.95 3.99 -18.85
CA TRP A 88 -3.94 2.55 -19.14
C TRP A 88 -2.63 1.83 -18.78
N PRO A 89 -1.42 2.33 -19.11
CA PRO A 89 -0.19 1.58 -18.86
C PRO A 89 0.05 1.28 -17.38
N ARG A 90 -0.24 2.25 -16.50
CA ARG A 90 -0.06 2.11 -15.04
C ARG A 90 -1.14 1.22 -14.44
N ALA A 91 -2.39 1.38 -14.87
CA ALA A 91 -3.48 0.54 -14.40
C ALA A 91 -3.32 -0.92 -14.86
N ALA A 92 -2.82 -1.19 -16.06
CA ALA A 92 -2.54 -2.54 -16.53
C ALA A 92 -1.46 -3.22 -15.67
N LYS A 93 -0.41 -2.49 -15.28
CA LYS A 93 0.60 -3.00 -14.35
C LYS A 93 0.02 -3.28 -12.96
N LEU A 94 -0.75 -2.33 -12.41
CA LEU A 94 -1.45 -2.51 -11.14
C LEU A 94 -2.39 -3.73 -11.18
N SER A 95 -3.10 -3.95 -12.28
CA SER A 95 -3.96 -5.12 -12.46
C SER A 95 -3.20 -6.43 -12.27
N GLY A 96 -2.00 -6.54 -12.83
CA GLY A 96 -1.15 -7.72 -12.65
C GLY A 96 -0.76 -7.93 -11.19
N GLN A 97 -0.34 -6.85 -10.52
CA GLN A 97 0.04 -6.89 -9.10
C GLN A 97 -1.13 -7.29 -8.19
N VAL A 98 -2.33 -6.78 -8.45
CA VAL A 98 -3.55 -7.09 -7.70
C VAL A 98 -3.93 -8.56 -7.86
N GLU A 99 -3.98 -9.09 -9.08
CA GLU A 99 -4.35 -10.49 -9.29
C GLU A 99 -3.32 -11.46 -8.73
N GLU A 100 -2.02 -11.14 -8.84
CA GLU A 100 -0.97 -11.95 -8.22
C GLU A 100 -1.12 -11.96 -6.69
N LEU A 101 -1.36 -10.80 -6.09
CA LEU A 101 -1.58 -10.69 -4.64
C LEU A 101 -2.79 -11.51 -4.17
N ILE A 102 -3.92 -11.42 -4.88
CA ILE A 102 -5.15 -12.15 -4.54
C ILE A 102 -4.91 -13.66 -4.65
N ALA A 103 -4.21 -14.11 -5.70
CA ALA A 103 -3.84 -15.51 -5.87
C ALA A 103 -3.00 -16.03 -4.70
N ARG A 104 -2.00 -15.24 -4.24
CA ARG A 104 -1.17 -15.60 -3.08
C ARG A 104 -1.99 -15.73 -1.78
N HIS A 105 -2.99 -14.89 -1.57
CA HIS A 105 -3.82 -14.90 -0.36
C HIS A 105 -4.94 -15.94 -0.38
N THR A 106 -5.43 -16.33 -1.56
CA THR A 106 -6.51 -17.32 -1.70
C THR A 106 -5.96 -18.76 -1.78
N GLY A 107 -4.69 -18.93 -2.14
CA GLY A 107 -4.00 -20.23 -2.19
C GLY A 107 -3.44 -20.74 -0.85
N THR A 108 -3.73 -20.06 0.26
CA THR A 108 -3.33 -20.45 1.64
C THR A 108 -4.57 -20.87 2.42
#